data_AF-A0A2V8WNP9-F1
#
_entry.id   AF-A0A2V8WNP9-F1
#
_cell.length_a   1.000
_cell.length_b   1.000
_cell.length_c   1.000
_cell.angle_alpha   90.00
_cell.angle_beta   90.00
_cell.angle_gamma   90.00
#
_symmetry.space_group_name_H-M   'P 1'
#
loop_
_entity.id
_entity.type
_entity.pdbx_description
1 polymer ?
#
loop_
_entity_poly.entity_id
_entity_poly.type
_entity_poly.pdbx_seq_one_letter_code
_entity_poly.pdbx_strand_id
1 'polypeptide(L)'
;MAKHLHSRSSAKEVPAANPDVRLLRLRGLPEIHRGDDLSEQIANAATKARMQFENGDVLVIAQKVISKAEGAVVKLGSIVPSPQAQAIAERQKKDP
;
A
#
# COMPACT_ATOMS: atom_id res chain seq x y z
N MET A 1 19.78 -23.07 -47.74
CA MET A 1 18.68 -22.25 -47.21
C MET A 1 18.29 -22.82 -45.85
N ALA A 2 18.83 -22.23 -44.77
CA ALA A 2 18.08 -21.40 -43.81
C ALA A 2 17.17 -22.25 -42.89
N LYS A 3 17.61 -22.59 -41.67
CA LYS A 3 17.38 -21.83 -40.40
C LYS A 3 15.90 -21.99 -39.95
N HIS A 4 15.54 -22.63 -38.82
CA HIS A 4 15.87 -22.29 -37.44
C HIS A 4 15.72 -23.50 -36.51
N LEU A 5 16.83 -23.92 -35.88
CA LEU A 5 16.77 -24.65 -34.62
C LEU A 5 16.83 -23.59 -33.51
N HIS A 6 15.74 -23.43 -32.77
CA HIS A 6 15.66 -22.49 -31.66
C HIS A 6 16.63 -22.94 -30.56
N SER A 7 17.81 -22.32 -30.58
CA SER A 7 18.84 -22.45 -29.57
C SER A 7 18.56 -21.47 -28.43
N ARG A 8 18.42 -22.04 -27.22
CA ARG A 8 18.71 -21.48 -25.90
C ARG A 8 17.85 -20.30 -25.43
N SER A 9 17.14 -20.52 -24.34
CA SER A 9 17.48 -19.76 -23.13
C SER A 9 17.20 -20.63 -21.91
N SER A 10 18.25 -20.85 -21.15
CA SER A 10 18.28 -21.50 -19.86
C SER A 10 17.09 -21.05 -19.00
N ALA A 11 16.37 -22.02 -18.43
CA ALA A 11 15.58 -21.75 -17.24
C ALA A 11 16.54 -21.08 -16.24
N LYS A 12 16.27 -19.81 -15.91
CA LYS A 12 17.05 -19.07 -14.94
C LYS A 12 16.87 -19.82 -13.62
N GLU A 13 17.89 -20.55 -13.18
CA GLU A 13 17.96 -21.06 -11.82
C GLU A 13 17.71 -19.86 -10.90
N VAL A 14 16.59 -19.90 -10.18
CA VAL A 14 16.39 -19.00 -9.04
C VAL A 14 17.27 -19.60 -7.95
N PRO A 15 18.39 -18.95 -7.58
CA PRO A 15 19.27 -19.51 -6.58
C PRO A 15 18.47 -19.67 -5.29
N ALA A 16 18.51 -20.86 -4.69
CA ALA A 16 18.07 -21.10 -3.33
C ALA A 16 19.04 -20.39 -2.37
N ALA A 17 19.05 -19.06 -2.39
CA ALA A 17 19.60 -18.23 -1.35
C ALA A 17 18.42 -17.93 -0.43
N ASN A 18 18.56 -18.17 0.87
CA ASN A 18 17.63 -17.62 1.84
C ASN A 18 17.72 -16.09 1.66
N PRO A 19 16.76 -15.41 1.02
CA PRO A 19 16.97 -14.04 0.65
C PRO A 19 16.80 -13.23 1.93
N ASP A 20 17.88 -12.61 2.40
CA ASP A 20 17.83 -11.69 3.53
C ASP A 20 16.71 -10.68 3.28
N VAL A 21 15.69 -10.70 4.14
CA VAL A 21 14.57 -9.77 4.05
C VAL A 21 14.95 -8.49 4.78
N ARG A 22 14.91 -7.36 4.08
CA ARG A 22 15.13 -6.04 4.66
C ARG A 22 13.83 -5.27 4.75
N LEU A 23 13.49 -4.80 5.94
CA LEU A 23 12.34 -3.94 6.19
C LEU A 23 12.82 -2.51 6.41
N LEU A 24 12.50 -1.63 5.47
CA LEU A 24 12.87 -0.22 5.52
C LEU A 24 11.60 0.62 5.70
N ARG A 25 11.61 1.52 6.67
CA ARG A 25 10.53 2.50 6.82
C ARG A 25 10.80 3.74 5.99
N LEU A 26 9.79 4.19 5.25
CA LEU A 26 9.83 5.49 4.60
C LEU A 26 9.45 6.59 5.60
N ARG A 27 10.34 7.58 5.79
CA ARG A 27 10.11 8.73 6.67
C ARG A 27 9.79 9.98 5.86
N GLY A 28 9.16 10.97 6.49
CA GLY A 28 8.95 12.29 5.87
C GLY A 28 7.73 12.39 4.95
N LEU A 29 6.80 11.42 5.02
CA LEU A 29 5.48 11.59 4.43
C LEU A 29 4.73 12.73 5.15
N PRO A 30 4.02 13.60 4.42
CA PRO A 30 3.18 14.62 5.02
C PRO A 30 1.89 14.00 5.60
N GLU A 31 1.07 14.83 6.23
CA GLU A 31 -0.32 14.44 6.53
C GLU A 31 -1.09 14.30 5.21
N ILE A 32 -1.79 13.18 5.05
CA ILE A 32 -2.53 12.84 3.84
C ILE A 32 -3.94 13.41 3.89
N HIS A 33 -4.34 14.08 2.82
CA HIS A 33 -5.67 14.67 2.66
C HIS A 33 -6.39 14.06 1.46
N ARG A 34 -7.70 14.32 1.39
CA ARG A 34 -8.54 13.89 0.26
C ARG A 34 -8.02 14.49 -1.04
N GLY A 35 -7.83 13.64 -2.05
CA GLY A 35 -7.36 14.03 -3.38
C GLY A 35 -5.83 14.07 -3.53
N ASP A 36 -5.07 13.80 -2.47
CA ASP A 36 -3.62 13.72 -2.56
C ASP A 36 -3.17 12.57 -3.47
N ASP A 37 -2.19 12.84 -4.36
CA ASP A 37 -1.49 11.79 -5.09
C ASP A 37 -0.47 11.12 -4.17
N LEU A 38 -0.85 9.95 -3.65
CA LEU A 38 0.01 9.17 -2.77
C LEU A 38 1.29 8.69 -3.45
N SER A 39 1.25 8.42 -4.76
CA SER A 39 2.43 7.93 -5.49
C SER A 39 3.48 9.03 -5.56
N GLU A 40 3.05 10.25 -5.89
CA GLU A 40 3.93 11.42 -5.91
C GLU A 40 4.49 11.73 -4.51
N GLN A 41 3.65 11.70 -3.48
CA GLN A 41 4.11 11.96 -2.11
C GLN A 41 5.11 10.91 -1.60
N ILE A 42 4.89 9.63 -1.91
CA ILE A 42 5.82 8.54 -1.57
C ILE A 42 7.15 8.70 -2.33
N ALA A 43 7.10 8.98 -3.63
CA ALA A 43 8.30 9.22 -4.42
C ALA A 43 9.11 10.40 -3.86
N ASN A 44 8.45 11.52 -3.57
CA ASN A 44 9.08 12.70 -2.98
C ASN A 44 9.69 12.43 -1.60
N ALA A 45 9.01 11.66 -0.75
CA ALA A 45 9.56 11.24 0.55
C ALA A 45 10.79 10.33 0.38
N ALA A 46 10.78 9.41 -0.59
CA ALA A 46 11.91 8.52 -0.87
C ALA A 46 13.13 9.30 -1.34
N THR A 47 12.94 10.26 -2.27
CA THR A 47 13.99 11.17 -2.71
C THR A 47 14.59 11.94 -1.55
N LYS A 48 13.77 12.54 -0.67
CA LYS A 48 14.25 13.27 0.52
C LYS A 48 14.99 12.37 1.50
N ALA A 49 14.55 11.13 1.65
CA ALA A 49 15.19 10.14 2.51
C ALA A 49 16.45 9.51 1.88
N ARG A 50 16.82 9.90 0.65
CA ARG A 50 17.89 9.26 -0.14
C ARG A 50 17.70 7.75 -0.27
N MET A 51 16.45 7.31 -0.37
CA MET A 51 16.05 5.93 -0.57
C MET A 51 15.70 5.72 -2.04
N GLN A 52 16.23 4.66 -2.65
CA GLN A 52 15.93 4.26 -4.01
C GLN A 52 15.14 2.95 -3.98
N PHE A 53 14.15 2.85 -4.86
CA PHE A 53 13.43 1.59 -5.09
C PHE A 53 14.17 0.78 -6.16
N GLU A 54 14.24 -0.53 -5.96
CA GLU A 54 14.85 -1.48 -6.87
C GLU A 54 13.80 -2.44 -7.45
N ASN A 55 14.12 -3.06 -8.60
CA ASN A 55 13.23 -4.06 -9.19
C ASN A 55 13.09 -5.27 -8.26
N GLY A 56 11.85 -5.59 -7.88
CA GLY A 56 11.55 -6.66 -6.93
C GLY A 56 11.23 -6.15 -5.52
N ASP A 57 11.42 -4.86 -5.24
CA ASP A 57 10.95 -4.27 -3.99
C ASP A 57 9.43 -4.31 -3.86
N VAL A 58 8.97 -4.47 -2.61
CA VAL A 58 7.56 -4.45 -2.26
C VAL A 58 7.26 -3.23 -1.41
N LEU A 59 6.42 -2.33 -1.93
CA LEU A 59 5.92 -1.18 -1.19
C LEU A 59 4.68 -1.57 -0.38
N VAL A 60 4.81 -1.55 0.95
CA VAL A 60 3.69 -1.84 1.87
C VAL A 60 3.11 -0.54 2.41
N ILE A 61 1.82 -0.30 2.15
CA ILE A 61 1.11 0.91 2.55
C ILE A 61 -0.04 0.54 3.49
N ALA A 62 -0.15 1.23 4.62
CA ALA A 62 -1.29 1.06 5.51
C ALA A 62 -2.56 1.61 4.85
N GLN A 63 -3.65 0.85 4.89
CA GLN A 63 -4.92 1.23 4.27
C GLN A 63 -5.41 2.64 4.67
N LYS A 64 -5.15 3.10 5.91
CA LYS A 64 -5.64 4.39 6.40
C LYS A 64 -5.24 5.57 5.51
N VAL A 65 -4.03 5.59 4.96
CA VAL A 65 -3.60 6.68 4.08
C VAL A 65 -4.30 6.62 2.73
N ILE A 66 -4.55 5.41 2.22
CA ILE A 66 -5.36 5.19 1.03
C ILE A 66 -6.78 5.75 1.26
N SER A 67 -7.43 5.36 2.36
CA SER A 67 -8.77 5.84 2.70
C SER A 67 -8.87 7.36 2.86
N LYS A 68 -7.82 8.02 3.36
CA LYS A 68 -7.76 9.49 3.42
C LYS A 68 -7.70 10.11 2.03
N ALA A 69 -6.78 9.64 1.19
CA ALA A 69 -6.61 10.12 -0.18
C ALA A 69 -7.88 9.93 -1.03
N GLU A 70 -8.54 8.77 -0.89
CA GLU A 70 -9.79 8.45 -1.59
C GLU A 70 -11.03 9.19 -1.02
N GLY A 71 -10.89 9.90 0.11
CA GLY A 71 -11.98 10.66 0.72
C GLY A 71 -12.98 9.81 1.51
N ALA A 72 -12.58 8.66 2.00
CA ALA A 72 -13.38 7.76 2.85
C ALA A 72 -13.49 8.22 4.32
N VAL A 73 -13.18 9.49 4.60
CA VAL A 73 -13.30 10.07 5.94
C VAL A 73 -14.68 10.70 6.09
N VAL A 74 -15.41 10.28 7.12
CA VAL A 74 -16.75 10.78 7.44
C VAL A 74 -16.79 11.36 8.85
N LYS A 75 -17.64 12.36 9.06
CA LYS A 75 -17.90 12.90 10.40
C LYS A 75 -18.91 12.00 11.09
N LEU A 76 -18.54 11.38 12.21
CA LEU A 76 -19.44 10.44 12.90
C LEU A 76 -20.80 11.09 13.26
N GLY A 77 -20.78 12.33 13.74
CA GLY A 77 -22.02 13.06 14.06
C GLY A 77 -22.90 13.44 12.86
N SER A 78 -22.52 13.14 11.62
CA SER A 78 -23.42 13.27 10.46
C SER A 78 -24.14 11.96 10.11
N ILE A 79 -23.88 10.88 10.83
CA ILE A 79 -24.48 9.56 10.59
C ILE A 79 -25.73 9.44 11.44
N VAL A 80 -26.84 8.97 10.83
CA VAL A 80 -28.06 8.58 11.54
C VAL A 80 -28.07 7.05 11.61
N PRO A 81 -27.88 6.44 12.79
CA PRO A 81 -27.83 4.99 12.92
C PRO A 81 -29.15 4.33 12.51
N SER A 82 -29.07 3.24 11.75
CA SER A 82 -30.23 2.40 11.45
C SER A 82 -30.65 1.59 12.70
N PRO A 83 -31.89 1.06 12.75
CA PRO A 83 -32.30 0.18 13.84
C PRO A 83 -31.37 -1.04 14.02
N GLN A 84 -30.82 -1.56 12.91
CA GLN A 84 -29.86 -2.65 12.96
C GLN A 84 -28.51 -2.22 13.56
N ALA A 85 -28.01 -1.03 13.20
CA ALA A 85 -26.77 -0.49 13.75
C ALA A 85 -26.88 -0.29 15.28
N GLN A 86 -28.02 0.25 15.74
CA GLN A 86 -28.31 0.41 17.17
C GLN A 86 -28.27 -0.93 17.92
N ALA A 87 -28.92 -1.97 17.40
CA ALA A 87 -28.92 -3.30 18.00
C ALA A 87 -27.51 -3.94 18.05
N ILE A 88 -26.66 -3.67 17.05
CA ILE A 88 -25.26 -4.12 17.05
C ILE A 88 -24.46 -3.38 18.13
N ALA A 89 -24.62 -2.06 18.22
CA ALA A 89 -23.91 -1.20 19.16
C ALA A 89 -24.22 -1.55 20.62
N GLU A 90 -25.48 -1.82 20.95
CA GLU A 90 -25.89 -2.27 22.27
C GLU A 90 -25.22 -3.59 22.67
N ARG A 91 -25.24 -4.59 21.77
CA ARG A 91 -24.58 -5.89 21.99
C ARG A 91 -23.06 -5.75 22.14
N GLN A 92 -22.44 -4.84 21.38
CA GLN A 92 -20.99 -4.63 21.39
C GLN A 92 -20.52 -3.60 22.43
N LYS A 93 -21.44 -2.91 23.12
CA LYS A 93 -21.15 -1.77 24.01
C LYS A 93 -20.31 -0.70 23.30
N LYS A 94 -20.73 -0.33 22.08
CA LYS A 94 -20.11 0.69 21.23
C LYS A 94 -21.10 1.83 20.95
N ASP A 95 -20.58 2.91 20.37
CA ASP A 95 -21.40 4.01 19.83
C ASP A 95 -22.14 3.52 18.57
N PRO A 96 -23.47 3.73 18.45
CA PRO A 96 -24.25 3.34 17.28
C PRO A 96 -23.99 4.15 16.01
#